data_AF-A0A090M643-F1
#
_entry.id   AF-A0A090M643-F1
#
_cell.length_a   1.000
_cell.length_b   1.000
_cell.length_c   1.000
_cell.angle_alpha   90.00
_cell.angle_beta   90.00
_cell.angle_gamma   90.00
#
_symmetry.space_group_name_H-M   'P 1'
#
loop_
_entity.id
_entity.type
_entity.pdbx_description
1 polymer ?
#
loop_
_entity_poly.entity_id
_entity_poly.type
_entity_poly.pdbx_seq_one_letter_code
_entity_poly.pdbx_strand_id
1 'polypeptide(L)'
;MATGTTTRASTRATPARAANAGEPTSDARVRRARAAAASCALALALAPMREARAGTMYVGAGDAAFLEREYVDLRYAGVEEVVPGVMDGRRGVRVTYDDSKMTFETLMRTYWRHSEPTAEELKMGPEYAPVIYAATESEKTIAETARANLESSKIFGDKPLTVEVIAGTPKTFEESDARDALKVNPKKYEKLNAKRAARYKELWGFVQFCADRVCGYVRFAPKCVGKCLAVFPEYEARNAGIPELGGKNIKITSK
;
A
#
# COMPACT_ATOMS: atom_id res chain seq x y z
N MET A 1 -43.97 -19.22 90.18
CA MET A 1 -43.12 -18.68 91.27
C MET A 1 -41.67 -18.79 90.84
N ALA A 2 -40.78 -17.89 91.30
CA ALA A 2 -39.37 -17.69 90.86
C ALA A 2 -39.20 -17.20 89.40
N THR A 3 -38.78 -15.96 89.08
CA THR A 3 -37.42 -15.32 89.14
C THR A 3 -36.38 -16.10 88.31
N GLY A 4 -35.80 -15.64 87.18
CA GLY A 4 -34.84 -14.51 87.02
C GLY A 4 -33.56 -15.01 86.27
N THR A 5 -32.54 -14.25 85.83
CA THR A 5 -32.32 -12.79 85.64
C THR A 5 -31.05 -12.53 84.76
N THR A 6 -31.17 -11.78 83.65
CA THR A 6 -30.14 -10.92 82.99
C THR A 6 -28.82 -11.48 82.37
N THR A 7 -28.74 -11.40 81.02
CA THR A 7 -27.76 -10.65 80.17
C THR A 7 -26.27 -10.49 80.58
N ARG A 8 -25.32 -10.79 79.66
CA ARG A 8 -24.59 -9.81 78.78
C ARG A 8 -23.40 -10.45 78.00
N ALA A 9 -23.22 -10.05 76.73
CA ALA A 9 -22.04 -10.35 75.92
C ALA A 9 -21.20 -9.07 75.65
N SER A 10 -19.88 -9.18 75.42
CA SER A 10 -19.01 -8.03 75.15
C SER A 10 -17.76 -8.33 74.29
N THR A 11 -17.75 -7.74 73.08
CA THR A 11 -16.66 -6.96 72.42
C THR A 11 -15.19 -7.43 72.30
N ARG A 12 -14.73 -7.47 71.03
CA ARG A 12 -13.47 -6.88 70.43
C ARG A 12 -12.09 -7.45 70.85
N ALA A 13 -10.98 -7.35 70.10
CA ALA A 13 -10.67 -6.73 68.79
C ALA A 13 -9.32 -7.24 68.18
N THR A 14 -9.29 -7.53 66.86
CA THR A 14 -8.29 -7.08 65.83
C THR A 14 -6.77 -7.48 65.96
N PRO A 15 -5.79 -7.05 65.11
CA PRO A 15 -5.07 -7.99 64.21
C PRO A 15 -3.51 -7.93 64.20
N ALA A 16 -2.87 -8.75 63.36
CA ALA A 16 -1.51 -8.55 62.82
C ALA A 16 -1.37 -9.31 61.47
N ARG A 17 -0.43 -9.06 60.54
CA ARG A 17 0.34 -7.92 59.97
C ARG A 17 1.57 -8.57 59.28
N ALA A 18 2.06 -8.00 58.17
CA ALA A 18 2.93 -8.65 57.19
C ALA A 18 4.45 -8.33 57.29
N ALA A 19 5.21 -8.92 56.35
CA ALA A 19 6.66 -8.73 56.03
C ALA A 19 7.66 -9.49 56.94
N ASN A 20 8.90 -9.80 56.53
CA ASN A 20 9.68 -9.32 55.37
C ASN A 20 10.73 -10.35 54.86
N ALA A 21 11.44 -10.02 53.77
CA ALA A 21 12.52 -10.83 53.19
C ALA A 21 13.87 -10.76 53.95
N GLY A 22 14.80 -11.67 53.62
CA GLY A 22 16.20 -11.65 54.10
C GLY A 22 17.18 -12.29 53.10
N GLU A 23 18.33 -11.65 52.90
CA GLU A 23 19.40 -12.04 51.96
C GLU A 23 20.43 -12.99 52.61
N PRO A 24 21.18 -13.81 51.83
CA PRO A 24 22.34 -14.53 52.32
C PRO A 24 23.63 -13.69 52.28
N THR A 25 24.49 -13.88 53.27
CA THR A 25 25.67 -13.04 53.56
C THR A 25 26.92 -13.32 52.71
N SER A 26 27.81 -12.34 52.69
CA SER A 26 29.02 -12.27 51.87
C SER A 26 30.29 -12.93 52.45
N ASP A 27 31.26 -13.09 51.54
CA ASP A 27 32.72 -12.92 51.76
C ASP A 27 33.55 -14.07 52.33
N ALA A 28 34.18 -14.85 51.43
CA ALA A 28 35.50 -15.48 51.61
C ALA A 28 35.97 -16.27 50.35
N ARG A 29 36.33 -15.58 49.25
CA ARG A 29 37.32 -16.05 48.22
C ARG A 29 37.60 -15.02 47.12
N VAL A 30 38.26 -13.92 47.48
CA VAL A 30 38.82 -12.96 46.51
C VAL A 30 40.24 -13.39 46.09
N ARG A 31 40.60 -13.13 44.83
CA ARG A 31 41.94 -13.22 44.19
C ARG A 31 42.37 -14.60 43.64
N ARG A 32 42.23 -14.76 42.32
CA ARG A 32 43.33 -14.52 41.36
C ARG A 32 42.79 -14.50 39.92
N ALA A 33 42.81 -13.31 39.30
CA ALA A 33 42.60 -13.18 37.86
C ALA A 33 43.92 -13.41 37.12
N ARG A 34 43.91 -14.23 36.05
CA ARG A 34 44.84 -14.12 34.92
C ARG A 34 44.12 -14.43 33.61
N ALA A 35 44.42 -13.61 32.62
CA ALA A 35 43.72 -13.49 31.35
C ALA A 35 43.66 -14.77 30.50
N ALA A 36 42.52 -14.96 29.84
CA ALA A 36 42.37 -15.73 28.62
C ALA A 36 41.37 -14.99 27.70
N ALA A 37 41.73 -13.77 27.29
CA ALA A 37 40.95 -12.94 26.37
C ALA A 37 41.64 -12.88 25.01
N ALA A 38 41.32 -13.83 24.12
CA ALA A 38 41.62 -13.77 22.69
C ALA A 38 40.63 -14.65 21.93
N SER A 39 40.16 -14.16 20.78
CA SER A 39 39.35 -14.92 19.80
C SER A 39 38.00 -15.46 20.28
N CYS A 40 37.17 -14.61 20.90
CA CYS A 40 35.78 -14.57 20.45
C CYS A 40 35.78 -13.82 19.12
N ALA A 41 36.09 -14.54 18.03
CA ALA A 41 36.03 -13.98 16.70
C ALA A 41 34.55 -13.67 16.42
N LEU A 42 34.22 -12.38 16.44
CA LEU A 42 32.88 -11.88 16.16
C LEU A 42 32.57 -12.11 14.69
N ALA A 43 32.18 -13.34 14.36
CA ALA A 43 31.50 -13.68 13.13
C ALA A 43 30.10 -13.05 13.19
N LEU A 44 30.03 -11.72 13.06
CA LEU A 44 28.89 -11.10 12.42
C LEU A 44 28.72 -11.85 11.11
N ALA A 45 27.62 -12.59 11.00
CA ALA A 45 27.22 -13.16 9.73
C ALA A 45 26.99 -11.98 8.78
N LEU A 46 28.00 -11.69 7.96
CA LEU A 46 27.82 -11.05 6.66
C LEU A 46 27.01 -12.03 5.80
N ALA A 47 25.73 -12.17 6.15
CA ALA A 47 24.73 -12.49 5.15
C ALA A 47 24.97 -11.47 4.02
N PRO A 48 25.18 -11.92 2.77
CA PRO A 48 25.40 -10.98 1.68
C PRO A 48 24.21 -10.02 1.69
N MET A 49 24.49 -8.73 1.87
CA MET A 49 23.49 -7.71 1.59
C MET A 49 23.08 -7.96 0.15
N ARG A 50 21.85 -8.49 -0.02
CA ARG A 50 21.31 -8.84 -1.33
C ARG A 50 21.43 -7.59 -2.19
N GLU A 51 22.28 -7.63 -3.20
CA GLU A 51 22.46 -6.49 -4.11
C GLU A 51 21.09 -6.06 -4.59
N ALA A 52 20.77 -4.78 -4.40
CA ALA A 52 19.56 -4.18 -4.92
C ALA A 52 19.54 -4.43 -6.42
N ARG A 53 18.60 -5.22 -6.91
CA ARG A 53 18.46 -5.44 -8.34
C ARG A 53 17.57 -4.35 -8.88
N ALA A 54 18.12 -3.57 -9.81
CA ALA A 54 17.32 -2.66 -10.61
C ALA A 54 16.31 -3.49 -11.44
N GLY A 55 15.06 -3.49 -11.01
CA GLY A 55 13.93 -3.96 -11.79
C GLY A 55 13.59 -2.93 -12.87
N THR A 56 13.08 -3.39 -14.00
CA THR A 56 12.61 -2.51 -15.09
C THR A 56 11.23 -2.94 -15.54
N MET A 57 10.27 -2.01 -15.54
CA MET A 57 8.89 -2.24 -15.97
C MET A 57 8.56 -1.34 -17.17
N TYR A 58 7.81 -1.86 -18.14
CA TYR A 58 7.34 -1.10 -19.30
C TYR A 58 5.80 -1.16 -19.38
N VAL A 59 5.14 -0.01 -19.32
CA VAL A 59 3.66 0.10 -19.29
C VAL A 59 3.15 1.31 -20.04
N GLY A 60 2.01 1.17 -20.72
CA GLY A 60 1.33 2.21 -21.48
C GLY A 60 -0.17 2.23 -21.19
N ALA A 61 -0.78 3.41 -21.19
CA ALA A 61 -2.23 3.63 -21.01
C ALA A 61 -2.57 5.10 -21.29
N GLY A 62 -2.79 5.46 -22.57
CA GLY A 62 -2.97 6.85 -22.97
C GLY A 62 -1.64 7.61 -23.13
N ASP A 63 -1.66 8.93 -22.88
CA ASP A 63 -0.47 9.76 -22.99
C ASP A 63 0.60 9.37 -21.94
N ALA A 64 1.84 9.15 -22.41
CA ALA A 64 2.98 8.79 -21.58
C ALA A 64 3.23 9.79 -20.44
N ALA A 65 2.98 11.09 -20.66
CA ALA A 65 3.14 12.12 -19.64
C ALA A 65 2.22 11.92 -18.44
N PHE A 66 1.04 11.28 -18.63
CA PHE A 66 0.15 10.97 -17.52
C PHE A 66 0.72 9.90 -16.59
N LEU A 67 1.37 8.87 -17.14
CA LEU A 67 2.03 7.84 -16.34
C LEU A 67 3.36 8.32 -15.77
N GLU A 68 4.11 9.17 -16.49
CA GLU A 68 5.40 9.72 -16.04
C GLU A 68 5.28 10.32 -14.63
N ARG A 69 4.28 11.18 -14.43
CA ARG A 69 3.96 11.78 -13.12
C ARG A 69 3.85 10.75 -12.01
N GLU A 70 2.95 9.78 -12.17
CA GLU A 70 2.49 8.92 -11.09
C GLU A 70 3.60 7.96 -10.62
N TYR A 71 4.58 7.66 -11.48
CA TYR A 71 5.79 6.94 -11.09
C TYR A 71 6.91 7.86 -10.58
N VAL A 72 7.03 9.10 -11.07
CA VAL A 72 7.99 10.08 -10.50
C VAL A 72 7.62 10.40 -9.05
N ASP A 73 6.32 10.48 -8.73
CA ASP A 73 5.83 10.67 -7.37
C ASP A 73 6.20 9.48 -6.43
N LEU A 74 6.59 8.31 -6.96
CA LEU A 74 7.04 7.13 -6.19
C LEU A 74 8.56 7.05 -5.98
N ARG A 75 9.33 8.08 -6.35
CA ARG A 75 10.79 8.10 -6.12
C ARG A 75 11.18 7.98 -4.64
N TYR A 76 10.34 8.43 -3.72
CA TYR A 76 10.58 8.25 -2.28
C TYR A 76 10.46 6.77 -1.82
N ALA A 77 9.78 5.92 -2.59
CA ALA A 77 9.48 4.53 -2.23
C ALA A 77 10.40 3.51 -2.90
N GLY A 78 11.11 3.88 -3.97
CA GLY A 78 12.02 2.99 -4.68
C GLY A 78 12.05 3.12 -6.21
N VAL A 79 11.27 4.01 -6.84
CA VAL A 79 11.50 4.37 -8.25
C VAL A 79 12.81 5.14 -8.35
N GLU A 80 13.68 4.75 -9.28
CA GLU A 80 14.94 5.43 -9.55
C GLU A 80 14.81 6.35 -10.76
N GLU A 81 14.33 5.81 -11.89
CA GLU A 81 14.09 6.56 -13.12
C GLU A 81 12.70 6.27 -13.70
N VAL A 82 12.12 7.30 -14.33
CA VAL A 82 10.96 7.18 -15.21
C VAL A 82 11.31 7.85 -16.53
N VAL A 83 11.06 7.15 -17.63
CA VAL A 83 11.33 7.61 -18.98
C VAL A 83 10.06 7.45 -19.82
N PRO A 84 9.38 8.52 -20.22
CA PRO A 84 8.31 8.43 -21.21
C PRO A 84 8.87 8.11 -22.60
N GLY A 85 8.13 7.38 -23.42
CA GLY A 85 8.57 6.98 -24.74
C GLY A 85 7.51 6.24 -25.55
N VAL A 86 7.94 5.69 -26.68
CA VAL A 86 7.15 4.82 -27.56
C VAL A 86 7.78 3.43 -27.58
N MET A 87 6.98 2.41 -27.29
CA MET A 87 7.37 1.00 -27.26
C MET A 87 6.49 0.18 -28.20
N ASP A 88 7.09 -0.47 -29.19
CA ASP A 88 6.40 -1.20 -30.27
C ASP A 88 5.21 -0.41 -30.89
N GLY A 89 5.33 0.92 -30.99
CA GLY A 89 4.28 1.81 -31.50
C GLY A 89 3.25 2.31 -30.48
N ARG A 90 3.38 1.98 -29.19
CA ARG A 90 2.49 2.40 -28.09
C ARG A 90 3.19 3.40 -27.16
N ARG A 91 2.49 4.45 -26.75
CA ARG A 91 2.94 5.45 -25.79
C ARG A 91 2.91 4.89 -24.37
N GLY A 92 3.97 5.15 -23.61
CA GLY A 92 4.06 4.71 -22.23
C GLY A 92 5.36 5.11 -21.56
N VAL A 93 5.72 4.39 -20.50
CA VAL A 93 6.90 4.66 -19.69
C VAL A 93 7.74 3.40 -19.47
N ARG A 94 9.06 3.57 -19.48
CA ARG A 94 10.01 2.67 -18.82
C ARG A 94 10.23 3.17 -17.39
N VAL A 95 10.05 2.31 -16.40
CA VAL A 95 10.26 2.59 -14.98
C VAL A 95 11.37 1.70 -14.44
N THR A 96 12.45 2.30 -13.97
CA THR A 96 13.56 1.61 -13.28
C THR A 96 13.37 1.76 -11.78
N TYR A 97 13.51 0.67 -11.03
CA TYR A 97 13.21 0.64 -9.59
C TYR A 97 14.07 -0.34 -8.80
N ASP A 98 14.25 -0.08 -7.51
CA ASP A 98 14.93 -0.98 -6.56
C ASP A 98 13.99 -2.12 -6.11
N ASP A 99 14.25 -3.35 -6.56
CA ASP A 99 13.45 -4.55 -6.24
C ASP A 99 13.43 -4.91 -4.75
N SER A 100 14.38 -4.39 -3.96
CA SER A 100 14.45 -4.61 -2.52
C SER A 100 13.53 -3.67 -1.73
N LYS A 101 13.14 -2.53 -2.32
CA LYS A 101 12.26 -1.53 -1.71
C LYS A 101 10.82 -1.61 -2.23
N MET A 102 10.65 -1.92 -3.51
CA MET A 102 9.35 -1.87 -4.18
C MET A 102 9.17 -3.05 -5.15
N THR A 103 8.00 -3.69 -5.08
CA THR A 103 7.68 -4.84 -5.93
C THR A 103 7.00 -4.42 -7.23
N PHE A 104 7.15 -5.24 -8.28
CA PHE A 104 6.37 -5.13 -9.53
C PHE A 104 4.86 -5.03 -9.25
N GLU A 105 4.32 -5.83 -8.33
CA GLU A 105 2.92 -5.77 -7.90
C GLU A 105 2.53 -4.38 -7.35
N THR A 106 3.42 -3.73 -6.59
CA THR A 106 3.18 -2.39 -6.06
C THR A 106 3.16 -1.33 -7.15
N LEU A 107 4.07 -1.42 -8.12
CA LEU A 107 4.04 -0.60 -9.33
C LEU A 107 2.77 -0.85 -10.15
N MET A 108 2.35 -2.10 -10.31
CA MET A 108 1.12 -2.46 -11.01
C MET A 108 -0.13 -1.92 -10.32
N ARG A 109 -0.17 -1.82 -8.97
CA ARG A 109 -1.26 -1.10 -8.28
C ARG A 109 -1.34 0.35 -8.72
N THR A 110 -0.21 1.04 -8.92
CA THR A 110 -0.19 2.40 -9.48
C THR A 110 -0.67 2.42 -10.93
N TYR A 111 -0.20 1.50 -11.77
CA TYR A 111 -0.71 1.34 -13.14
C TYR A 111 -2.25 1.24 -13.15
N TRP A 112 -2.82 0.26 -12.44
CA TRP A 112 -4.27 0.02 -12.46
C TRP A 112 -5.07 1.22 -11.94
N ARG A 113 -4.60 1.89 -10.90
CA ARG A 113 -5.28 3.04 -10.27
C ARG A 113 -5.29 4.28 -11.18
N HIS A 114 -4.26 4.46 -12.03
CA HIS A 114 -4.11 5.63 -12.90
C HIS A 114 -4.31 5.35 -14.40
N SER A 115 -4.44 4.09 -14.81
CA SER A 115 -4.88 3.69 -16.16
C SER A 115 -6.38 3.96 -16.37
N GLU A 116 -6.81 4.17 -17.61
CA GLU A 116 -8.21 3.91 -18.02
C GLU A 116 -8.20 2.62 -18.86
N PRO A 117 -8.38 1.44 -18.24
CA PRO A 117 -8.14 0.14 -18.87
C PRO A 117 -9.28 -0.30 -19.81
N THR A 118 -10.17 0.61 -20.21
CA THR A 118 -11.32 0.35 -21.09
C THR A 118 -11.07 0.90 -22.50
N ALA A 119 -11.94 0.52 -23.45
CA ALA A 119 -11.88 0.96 -24.84
C ALA A 119 -12.03 2.49 -25.08
N GLU A 120 -12.05 3.33 -24.04
CA GLU A 120 -12.05 4.79 -24.18
C GLU A 120 -10.71 5.33 -24.71
N GLU A 121 -9.56 4.77 -24.29
CA GLU A 121 -8.23 5.18 -24.79
C GLU A 121 -8.04 4.82 -26.28
N LEU A 122 -8.63 3.70 -26.73
CA LEU A 122 -8.59 3.27 -28.15
C LEU A 122 -9.23 4.28 -29.11
N LYS A 123 -10.08 5.19 -28.62
CA LYS A 123 -10.67 6.28 -29.41
C LYS A 123 -9.68 7.40 -29.73
N MET A 124 -8.57 7.49 -28.99
CA MET A 124 -7.51 8.48 -29.24
C MET A 124 -6.52 7.99 -30.31
N GLY A 125 -6.39 6.67 -30.48
CA GLY A 125 -5.55 6.02 -31.48
C GLY A 125 -4.94 4.71 -30.96
N PRO A 126 -4.46 3.80 -31.83
CA PRO A 126 -3.83 2.55 -31.42
C PRO A 126 -2.53 2.78 -30.61
N GLU A 127 -1.86 3.91 -30.77
CA GLU A 127 -0.68 4.29 -30.00
C GLU A 127 -1.00 4.66 -28.54
N TYR A 128 -2.28 4.89 -28.20
CA TYR A 128 -2.74 5.13 -26.83
C TYR A 128 -3.24 3.86 -26.13
N ALA A 129 -3.28 2.73 -26.85
CA ALA A 129 -3.81 1.46 -26.35
C ALA A 129 -3.07 0.98 -25.08
N PRO A 130 -3.80 0.57 -24.03
CA PRO A 130 -3.17 0.16 -22.78
C PRO A 130 -2.46 -1.19 -22.92
N VAL A 131 -1.22 -1.24 -22.42
CA VAL A 131 -0.33 -2.40 -22.51
C VAL A 131 0.55 -2.53 -21.26
N ILE A 132 0.82 -3.77 -20.89
CA ILE A 132 1.79 -4.16 -19.86
C ILE A 132 2.77 -5.15 -20.51
N TYR A 133 4.07 -4.87 -20.41
CA TYR A 133 5.11 -5.83 -20.77
C TYR A 133 5.63 -6.49 -19.50
N ALA A 134 5.53 -7.81 -19.44
CA ALA A 134 5.93 -8.63 -18.31
C ALA A 134 7.17 -9.45 -18.69
N ALA A 135 8.34 -9.03 -18.21
CA ALA A 135 9.63 -9.66 -18.53
C ALA A 135 9.74 -11.09 -17.96
N THR A 136 8.96 -11.43 -16.93
CA THR A 136 8.92 -12.78 -16.34
C THR A 136 7.50 -13.36 -16.26
N GLU A 137 7.38 -14.70 -16.18
CA GLU A 137 6.08 -15.36 -16.00
C GLU A 137 5.41 -14.99 -14.66
N SER A 138 6.20 -14.62 -13.64
CA SER A 138 5.66 -14.12 -12.36
C SER A 138 5.01 -12.74 -12.53
N GLU A 139 5.65 -11.82 -13.25
CA GLU A 139 5.07 -10.50 -13.56
C GLU A 139 3.81 -10.63 -14.41
N LYS A 140 3.82 -11.54 -15.39
CA LYS A 140 2.66 -11.83 -16.24
C LYS A 140 1.50 -12.37 -15.40
N THR A 141 1.76 -13.34 -14.52
CA THR A 141 0.77 -13.88 -13.58
C THR A 141 0.18 -12.79 -12.69
N ILE A 142 1.01 -11.87 -12.18
CA ILE A 142 0.56 -10.73 -11.35
C ILE A 142 -0.36 -9.81 -12.17
N ALA A 143 0.05 -9.43 -13.38
CA ALA A 143 -0.71 -8.54 -14.26
C ALA A 143 -2.06 -9.15 -14.70
N GLU A 144 -2.07 -10.42 -15.13
CA GLU A 144 -3.28 -11.12 -15.56
C GLU A 144 -4.24 -11.38 -14.39
N THR A 145 -3.72 -11.78 -13.22
CA THR A 145 -4.52 -11.97 -12.01
C THR A 145 -5.15 -10.66 -11.54
N ALA A 146 -4.39 -9.56 -11.58
CA ALA A 146 -4.92 -8.24 -11.27
C ALA A 146 -6.02 -7.82 -12.26
N ARG A 147 -5.81 -8.00 -13.57
CA ARG A 147 -6.83 -7.73 -14.60
C ARG A 147 -8.12 -8.50 -14.33
N ALA A 148 -8.03 -9.82 -14.12
CA ALA A 148 -9.18 -10.69 -13.87
C ALA A 148 -9.93 -10.34 -12.57
N ASN A 149 -9.22 -9.97 -11.50
CA ASN A 149 -9.82 -9.49 -10.25
C ASN A 149 -10.54 -8.14 -10.44
N LEU A 150 -9.96 -7.22 -11.22
CA LEU A 150 -10.56 -5.91 -11.51
C LEU A 150 -11.80 -6.03 -12.40
N GLU A 151 -11.76 -6.86 -13.43
CA GLU A 151 -12.93 -7.24 -14.25
C GLU A 151 -14.04 -7.83 -13.38
N SER A 152 -13.70 -8.83 -12.56
CA SER A 152 -14.66 -9.47 -11.63
C SER A 152 -15.26 -8.51 -10.62
N SER A 153 -14.51 -7.47 -10.22
CA SER A 153 -14.97 -6.45 -9.27
C SER A 153 -15.91 -5.41 -9.88
N LYS A 154 -15.93 -5.29 -11.21
CA LYS A 154 -16.67 -4.26 -11.97
C LYS A 154 -16.37 -2.81 -11.56
N ILE A 155 -15.22 -2.52 -10.94
CA ILE A 155 -14.88 -1.16 -10.52
C ILE A 155 -14.78 -0.18 -11.71
N PHE A 156 -14.33 -0.66 -12.87
CA PHE A 156 -14.33 0.12 -14.12
C PHE A 156 -15.67 0.10 -14.87
N GLY A 157 -16.69 -0.58 -14.35
CA GLY A 157 -17.98 -0.86 -14.98
C GLY A 157 -18.08 -2.28 -15.54
N ASP A 158 -19.18 -2.58 -16.25
CA ASP A 158 -19.44 -3.88 -16.87
C ASP A 158 -18.72 -4.13 -18.22
N LYS A 159 -17.90 -3.18 -18.69
CA LYS A 159 -17.13 -3.32 -19.92
C LYS A 159 -15.85 -4.17 -19.67
N PRO A 160 -15.44 -5.05 -20.60
CA PRO A 160 -14.18 -5.79 -20.48
C PRO A 160 -12.98 -4.84 -20.48
N LEU A 161 -11.88 -5.26 -19.87
CA LEU A 161 -10.64 -4.48 -19.88
C LEU A 161 -9.84 -4.80 -21.14
N THR A 162 -9.39 -3.76 -21.83
CA THR A 162 -8.66 -3.86 -23.11
C THR A 162 -7.14 -3.88 -22.93
N VAL A 163 -6.64 -4.10 -21.71
CA VAL A 163 -5.21 -4.11 -21.42
C VAL A 163 -4.58 -5.42 -21.88
N GLU A 164 -3.67 -5.30 -22.85
CA GLU A 164 -2.85 -6.42 -23.32
C GLU A 164 -1.68 -6.65 -22.35
N VAL A 165 -1.44 -7.91 -21.99
CA VAL A 165 -0.26 -8.33 -21.22
C VAL A 165 0.64 -9.10 -22.18
N ILE A 166 1.78 -8.51 -22.53
CA ILE A 166 2.75 -9.08 -23.47
C ILE A 166 3.89 -9.71 -22.66
N ALA A 167 4.29 -10.93 -23.01
CA ALA A 167 5.42 -11.61 -22.39
C ALA A 167 6.76 -11.07 -22.97
N GLY A 168 7.73 -10.85 -22.09
CA GLY A 168 9.01 -10.23 -22.41
C GLY A 168 9.00 -8.70 -22.27
N THR A 169 10.14 -8.08 -22.57
CA THR A 169 10.27 -6.62 -22.76
C THR A 169 9.80 -6.20 -24.16
N PRO A 170 9.47 -4.92 -24.40
CA PRO A 170 9.21 -4.43 -25.76
C PRO A 170 10.42 -4.65 -26.67
N LYS A 171 10.17 -4.75 -27.99
CA LYS A 171 11.24 -4.95 -28.99
C LYS A 171 11.92 -3.65 -29.37
N THR A 172 11.18 -2.54 -29.38
CA THR A 172 11.72 -1.19 -29.49
C THR A 172 11.31 -0.33 -28.30
N PHE A 173 12.16 0.62 -27.91
CA PHE A 173 11.80 1.69 -27.00
C PHE A 173 12.52 2.97 -27.42
N GLU A 174 11.76 3.95 -27.88
CA GLU A 174 12.24 5.27 -28.27
C GLU A 174 11.88 6.26 -27.17
N GLU A 175 12.89 6.84 -26.51
CA GLU A 175 12.67 7.83 -25.45
C GLU A 175 12.02 9.09 -26.05
N SER A 176 10.96 9.59 -25.40
CA SER A 176 10.33 10.83 -25.84
C SER A 176 11.09 12.03 -25.30
N ASP A 177 11.36 12.98 -26.18
CA ASP A 177 11.79 14.34 -25.92
C ASP A 177 10.77 15.19 -25.12
N ALA A 178 9.54 14.67 -24.92
CA ALA A 178 8.51 15.28 -24.06
C ALA A 178 8.61 14.92 -22.57
N ARG A 179 9.80 14.49 -22.07
CA ARG A 179 10.05 14.29 -20.62
C ARG A 179 9.72 15.55 -19.84
N ASP A 180 9.38 15.40 -18.56
CA ASP A 180 9.11 16.51 -17.65
C ASP A 180 7.97 17.46 -18.12
N ALA A 181 6.98 16.95 -18.85
CA ALA A 181 5.88 17.73 -19.41
C ALA A 181 5.17 18.62 -18.36
N LEU A 182 5.08 18.13 -17.11
CA LEU A 182 4.61 18.84 -15.94
C LEU A 182 5.44 20.07 -15.57
N LYS A 183 6.78 19.99 -15.64
CA LYS A 183 7.69 21.10 -15.33
C LYS A 183 7.65 22.16 -16.43
N VAL A 184 7.56 21.72 -17.69
CA VAL A 184 7.58 22.61 -18.87
C VAL A 184 6.32 23.47 -18.94
N ASN A 185 5.12 22.92 -18.73
CA ASN A 185 3.89 23.70 -18.69
C ASN A 185 2.81 23.09 -17.77
N PRO A 186 2.85 23.37 -16.45
CA PRO A 186 1.93 22.81 -15.48
C PRO A 186 0.46 23.01 -15.86
N LYS A 187 0.07 24.24 -16.23
CA LYS A 187 -1.33 24.60 -16.54
C LYS A 187 -1.87 23.88 -17.77
N LYS A 188 -1.05 23.69 -18.81
CA LYS A 188 -1.42 22.90 -20.00
C LYS A 188 -1.66 21.45 -19.60
N TYR A 189 -0.75 20.86 -18.82
CA TYR A 189 -0.87 19.49 -18.34
C TYR A 189 -2.09 19.28 -17.44
N GLU A 190 -2.32 20.16 -16.45
CA GLU A 190 -3.50 20.12 -15.56
C GLU A 190 -4.81 20.10 -16.35
N LYS A 191 -4.92 20.93 -17.40
CA LYS A 191 -6.10 20.96 -18.28
C LYS A 191 -6.28 19.64 -19.04
N LEU A 192 -5.21 19.01 -19.51
CA LEU A 192 -5.26 17.72 -20.20
C LEU A 192 -5.60 16.58 -19.23
N ASN A 193 -5.03 16.59 -18.02
CA ASN A 193 -5.24 15.57 -17.00
C ASN A 193 -6.61 15.65 -16.30
N ALA A 194 -7.35 16.77 -16.44
CA ALA A 194 -8.59 17.02 -15.71
C ALA A 194 -9.65 15.89 -15.82
N LYS A 195 -9.83 15.30 -17.01
CA LYS A 195 -10.74 14.15 -17.22
C LYS A 195 -10.30 12.93 -16.42
N ARG A 196 -8.99 12.63 -16.42
CA ARG A 196 -8.38 11.49 -15.75
C ARG A 196 -8.42 11.66 -14.23
N ALA A 197 -8.12 12.87 -13.73
CA ALA A 197 -8.25 13.24 -12.32
C ALA A 197 -9.71 13.14 -11.81
N ALA A 198 -10.69 13.56 -12.60
CA ALA A 198 -12.11 13.39 -12.26
C ALA A 198 -12.50 11.90 -12.16
N ARG A 199 -12.08 11.08 -13.13
CA ARG A 199 -12.29 9.63 -13.13
C ARG A 199 -11.59 8.95 -11.94
N TYR A 200 -10.38 9.37 -11.60
CA TYR A 200 -9.66 8.92 -10.42
C TYR A 200 -10.44 9.24 -9.13
N LYS A 201 -10.92 10.48 -8.94
CA LYS A 201 -11.76 10.84 -7.78
C LYS A 201 -13.05 9.99 -7.74
N GLU A 202 -13.63 9.70 -8.90
CA GLU A 202 -14.86 8.93 -9.02
C GLU A 202 -14.70 7.45 -8.64
N LEU A 203 -13.55 6.83 -8.92
CA LEU A 203 -13.25 5.43 -8.61
C LEU A 203 -12.55 5.22 -7.25
N TRP A 204 -11.49 5.99 -7.02
CA TRP A 204 -10.50 5.80 -5.94
C TRP A 204 -10.53 6.90 -4.88
N GLY A 205 -11.32 7.96 -5.11
CA GLY A 205 -11.50 9.03 -4.14
C GLY A 205 -12.05 8.53 -2.80
N PHE A 206 -11.88 9.34 -1.77
CA PHE A 206 -12.47 9.07 -0.45
C PHE A 206 -13.79 9.81 -0.27
N VAL A 207 -14.61 9.35 0.67
CA VAL A 207 -15.80 10.07 1.14
C VAL A 207 -15.72 10.32 2.64
N GLN A 208 -16.13 11.50 3.07
CA GLN A 208 -16.34 11.82 4.47
C GLN A 208 -17.79 11.53 4.86
N PHE A 209 -18.00 11.04 6.08
CA PHE A 209 -19.34 10.74 6.58
C PHE A 209 -19.47 10.87 8.11
N CYS A 210 -20.72 10.86 8.57
CA CYS A 210 -21.09 10.72 9.98
C CYS A 210 -21.80 9.38 10.23
N ALA A 211 -21.49 8.73 11.36
CA ALA A 211 -22.20 7.58 11.90
C ALA A 211 -22.77 7.94 13.27
N ASP A 212 -24.04 7.58 13.52
CA ASP A 212 -24.67 7.73 14.85
C ASP A 212 -24.52 9.13 15.47
N ARG A 213 -24.66 10.16 14.60
CA ARG A 213 -24.47 11.61 14.89
C ARG A 213 -23.04 12.05 15.20
N VAL A 214 -22.05 11.17 15.13
CA VAL A 214 -20.62 11.48 15.21
C VAL A 214 -20.05 11.63 13.81
N CYS A 215 -19.43 12.78 13.51
CA CYS A 215 -18.91 13.13 12.20
C CYS A 215 -17.38 13.13 12.17
N GLY A 216 -16.80 12.84 11.00
CA GLY A 216 -15.35 12.91 10.78
C GLY A 216 -14.70 11.64 10.22
N TYR A 217 -15.47 10.58 10.01
CA TYR A 217 -14.98 9.34 9.40
C TYR A 217 -14.66 9.53 7.92
N VAL A 218 -13.62 8.85 7.44
CA VAL A 218 -13.17 8.85 6.05
C VAL A 218 -13.16 7.41 5.55
N ARG A 219 -13.84 7.12 4.44
CA ARG A 219 -13.74 5.83 3.75
C ARG A 219 -12.98 5.99 2.44
N PHE A 220 -11.88 5.27 2.28
CA PHE A 220 -10.97 5.35 1.14
C PHE A 220 -11.43 4.42 0.01
N ALA A 221 -11.46 4.91 -1.23
CA ALA A 221 -11.88 4.17 -2.42
C ALA A 221 -13.13 3.30 -2.19
N PRO A 222 -14.28 3.87 -1.76
CA PRO A 222 -15.43 3.10 -1.27
C PRO A 222 -16.09 2.21 -2.34
N LYS A 223 -15.78 2.40 -3.63
CA LYS A 223 -16.18 1.51 -4.73
C LYS A 223 -15.30 0.26 -4.86
N CYS A 224 -14.11 0.24 -4.26
CA CYS A 224 -13.23 -0.92 -4.27
C CYS A 224 -13.67 -1.91 -3.20
N VAL A 225 -14.49 -2.88 -3.60
CA VAL A 225 -15.04 -3.94 -2.76
C VAL A 225 -14.81 -5.32 -3.38
N GLY A 226 -14.94 -6.38 -2.57
CA GLY A 226 -14.82 -7.76 -3.04
C GLY A 226 -13.48 -8.00 -3.75
N LYS A 227 -13.53 -8.47 -5.01
CA LYS A 227 -12.33 -8.78 -5.79
C LYS A 227 -11.42 -7.58 -6.07
N CYS A 228 -11.89 -6.34 -5.96
CA CYS A 228 -11.02 -5.17 -6.06
C CYS A 228 -10.00 -5.11 -4.91
N LEU A 229 -10.39 -5.51 -3.69
CA LEU A 229 -9.52 -5.52 -2.52
C LEU A 229 -8.39 -6.57 -2.62
N ALA A 230 -8.56 -7.61 -3.44
CA ALA A 230 -7.48 -8.54 -3.77
C ALA A 230 -6.35 -7.90 -4.60
N VAL A 231 -6.61 -6.76 -5.26
CA VAL A 231 -5.59 -5.95 -5.94
C VAL A 231 -5.16 -4.75 -5.08
N PHE A 232 -6.06 -4.22 -4.24
CA PHE A 232 -5.79 -3.06 -3.38
C PHE A 232 -6.06 -3.36 -1.90
N PRO A 233 -5.29 -4.26 -1.26
CA PRO A 233 -5.49 -4.63 0.15
C PRO A 233 -5.25 -3.46 1.11
N GLU A 234 -4.55 -2.39 0.68
CA GLU A 234 -4.37 -1.20 1.50
C GLU A 234 -5.69 -0.48 1.81
N TYR A 235 -6.73 -0.64 0.97
CA TYR A 235 -8.05 -0.05 1.24
C TYR A 235 -8.84 -0.86 2.26
N GLU A 236 -8.64 -2.18 2.37
CA GLU A 236 -9.26 -2.99 3.41
C GLU A 236 -8.72 -2.57 4.78
N ALA A 237 -7.39 -2.53 4.93
CA ALA A 237 -6.74 -2.09 6.17
C ALA A 237 -7.11 -0.65 6.58
N ARG A 238 -7.18 0.28 5.61
CA ARG A 238 -7.58 1.69 5.87
C ARG A 238 -9.06 1.86 6.22
N ASN A 239 -9.91 0.93 5.81
CA ASN A 239 -11.35 0.95 6.09
C ASN A 239 -11.76 -0.01 7.22
N ALA A 240 -10.80 -0.62 7.92
CA ALA A 240 -11.07 -1.56 9.02
C ALA A 240 -11.84 -0.89 10.16
N GLY A 241 -12.91 -1.55 10.63
CA GLY A 241 -13.79 -1.03 11.69
C GLY A 241 -14.74 0.10 11.25
N ILE A 242 -14.74 0.49 9.98
CA ILE A 242 -15.61 1.54 9.43
C ILE A 242 -16.95 0.91 8.98
N PRO A 243 -18.12 1.46 9.38
CA PRO A 243 -19.42 0.91 8.98
C PRO A 243 -19.71 1.06 7.48
N GLU A 244 -20.64 0.23 6.99
CA GLU A 244 -21.11 0.27 5.60
C GLU A 244 -21.92 1.54 5.29
N LEU A 245 -21.55 2.23 4.22
CA LEU A 245 -22.08 3.56 3.87
C LEU A 245 -23.59 3.58 3.56
N GLY A 246 -24.18 2.42 3.24
CA GLY A 246 -25.62 2.27 3.02
C GLY A 246 -26.47 2.14 4.29
N GLY A 247 -25.86 2.19 5.48
CA GLY A 247 -26.58 2.07 6.76
C GLY A 247 -27.52 3.25 7.05
N LYS A 248 -28.67 2.99 7.68
CA LYS A 248 -29.70 4.01 7.99
C LYS A 248 -29.20 5.19 8.84
N ASN A 249 -28.15 4.98 9.64
CA ASN A 249 -27.55 5.99 10.52
C ASN A 249 -26.31 6.66 9.90
N ILE A 250 -26.00 6.35 8.63
CA ILE A 250 -24.83 6.88 7.92
C ILE A 250 -25.24 8.03 7.01
N LYS A 251 -24.53 9.16 7.13
CA LYS A 251 -24.72 10.33 6.25
C LYS A 251 -23.39 10.75 5.65
N ILE A 252 -23.25 10.62 4.33
CA ILE A 252 -22.11 11.18 3.59
C ILE A 252 -22.18 12.72 3.66
N THR A 253 -21.07 13.35 4.02
CA THR A 253 -20.97 14.81 4.25
C THR A 253 -20.23 15.57 3.16
N SER A 254 -19.46 14.87 2.31
CA SER A 254 -18.68 15.47 1.21
C SER A 254 -19.30 15.24 -0.17
N LYS A 255 -19.31 16.28 -1.02
CA LYS A 255 -19.43 16.19 -2.49
C LYS A 255 -18.04 16.39 -3.13
#